data_AF-A0A2T0KC51-F1
#
_entry.id   AF-A0A2T0KC51-F1
#
_cell.length_a   1.000
_cell.length_b   1.000
_cell.length_c   1.000
_cell.angle_alpha   90.00
_cell.angle_beta   90.00
_cell.angle_gamma   90.00
#
_symmetry.space_group_name_H-M   'P 1'
#
loop_
_entity.id
_entity.type
_entity.pdbx_description
1 polymer ?
#
loop_
_entity_poly.entity_id
_entity_poly.type
_entity_poly.pdbx_seq_one_letter_code
_entity_poly.pdbx_strand_id
1 'polypeptide(L)'
;MADRLHVDPVSLEGIADQLLRSADGLGAAVSGAPGAPDAGMDTPIFDELLVHLGQSASGLAEGLGAAAARVTQANHTYADEDAGNAQSINGSR
;
A
#
# COMPACT_ATOMS: atom_id res chain seq x y z
N MET A 1 -14.63 0.14 28.08
CA MET A 1 -15.13 -0.83 27.09
C MET A 1 -14.12 -0.86 25.97
N ALA A 2 -13.23 -1.85 25.94
CA ALA A 2 -12.40 -2.08 24.75
C ALA A 2 -13.35 -2.65 23.71
N ASP A 3 -13.65 -1.87 22.68
CA ASP A 3 -14.35 -2.37 21.51
C ASP A 3 -13.43 -3.46 20.93
N ARG A 4 -13.81 -4.72 21.11
CA ARG A 4 -13.03 -5.86 20.63
C ARG A 4 -13.23 -5.89 19.12
N LEU A 5 -12.43 -5.09 18.42
CA LEU A 5 -12.39 -5.06 16.97
C LEU A 5 -12.03 -6.47 16.50
N HIS A 6 -13.02 -7.25 16.08
CA HIS A 6 -12.77 -8.52 15.44
C HIS A 6 -12.25 -8.20 14.04
N VAL A 7 -10.94 -8.32 13.87
CA VAL A 7 -10.28 -8.08 12.60
C VAL A 7 -10.03 -9.43 11.93
N ASP A 8 -10.60 -9.62 10.75
CA ASP A 8 -10.37 -10.82 9.95
C ASP A 8 -8.98 -10.78 9.30
N PRO A 9 -8.07 -11.72 9.63
CA PRO A 9 -6.72 -11.77 9.08
C PRO A 9 -6.68 -11.87 7.56
N VAL A 10 -7.64 -12.59 6.96
CA VAL A 10 -7.73 -12.77 5.50
C VAL A 10 -8.09 -11.45 4.82
N SER A 11 -8.99 -10.68 5.44
CA SER A 11 -9.34 -9.35 4.95
C SER A 11 -8.15 -8.39 5.01
N LEU A 12 -7.33 -8.42 6.07
CA LEU A 12 -6.12 -7.58 6.15
C LEU A 12 -5.07 -7.97 5.09
N GLU A 13 -4.86 -9.27 4.88
CA GLU A 13 -3.94 -9.76 3.85
C GLU A 13 -4.39 -9.32 2.46
N GLY A 14 -5.69 -9.44 2.16
CA GLY A 14 -6.27 -8.96 0.90
C GLY A 14 -6.11 -7.45 0.70
N ILE A 15 -6.24 -6.65 1.75
CA ILE A 15 -6.01 -5.19 1.70
C ILE A 15 -4.53 -4.91 1.42
N ALA A 16 -3.60 -5.57 2.11
CA ALA A 16 -2.16 -5.39 1.90
C ALA A 16 -1.76 -5.75 0.46
N ASP A 17 -2.27 -6.88 -0.06
CA ASP A 17 -2.02 -7.33 -1.44
C ASP A 17 -2.57 -6.36 -2.48
N GLN A 18 -3.75 -5.77 -2.23
CA GLN A 18 -4.32 -4.78 -3.14
C GLN A 18 -3.51 -3.48 -3.15
N LEU A 19 -3.01 -3.04 -1.99
CA LEU A 19 -2.15 -1.88 -1.88
C LEU A 19 -0.81 -2.09 -2.60
N LEU A 20 -0.19 -3.25 -2.43
CA LEU A 20 1.05 -3.62 -3.14
C LEU A 20 0.85 -3.66 -4.66
N ARG A 21 -0.19 -4.35 -5.14
CA ARG A 21 -0.49 -4.41 -6.58
C ARG A 21 -0.75 -3.02 -7.17
N SER A 22 -1.37 -2.13 -6.39
CA SER A 22 -1.60 -0.75 -6.83
C SER A 22 -0.30 0.05 -6.88
N ALA A 23 0.60 -0.14 -5.91
CA ALA A 23 1.94 0.47 -5.93
C ALA A 23 2.75 0.00 -7.14
N ASP A 24 2.78 -1.32 -7.40
CA ASP A 24 3.48 -1.90 -8.54
C ASP A 24 2.90 -1.42 -9.87
N GLY A 25 1.57 -1.36 -9.97
CA GLY A 25 0.87 -0.85 -11.15
C GLY A 25 1.21 0.61 -11.44
N LEU A 26 1.30 1.45 -10.41
CA LEU A 26 1.75 2.84 -10.56
C LEU A 26 3.22 2.92 -10.98
N GLY A 27 4.11 2.16 -10.34
CA GLY A 27 5.53 2.14 -10.68
C GLY A 27 5.77 1.69 -12.12
N ALA A 28 5.03 0.69 -12.59
CA ALA A 28 5.06 0.25 -13.98
C ALA A 28 4.54 1.33 -14.94
N ALA A 29 3.47 2.03 -14.59
CA ALA A 29 2.90 3.11 -15.40
C ALA A 29 3.87 4.29 -15.53
N VAL A 30 4.57 4.67 -14.45
CA VAL A 30 5.61 5.71 -14.49
C VAL A 30 6.80 5.28 -15.35
N SER A 31 7.26 4.04 -15.19
CA SER A 31 8.41 3.51 -15.94
C SER A 31 8.11 3.35 -17.44
N GLY A 32 6.85 3.09 -17.79
CA GLY A 32 6.37 2.96 -19.17
C GLY A 32 5.80 4.25 -19.76
N ALA A 33 5.90 5.39 -19.06
CA ALA A 33 5.31 6.64 -19.52
C ALA A 33 5.97 7.09 -20.84
N PRO A 34 5.17 7.54 -21.83
CA PRO A 34 5.72 8.14 -23.04
C PRO A 34 6.44 9.45 -22.68
N GLY A 35 7.46 9.79 -23.47
CA GLY A 35 8.09 11.10 -23.39
C GLY A 35 7.11 12.24 -23.74
N ALA A 36 7.54 13.48 -23.51
CA ALA A 36 6.74 14.66 -23.84
C ALA A 36 6.28 14.62 -25.32
N PRO A 37 4.98 14.85 -25.58
CA PRO A 37 4.49 14.97 -26.95
C PRO A 37 5.13 16.19 -27.62
N ASP A 38 5.43 16.07 -28.91
CA ASP A 38 5.88 17.21 -29.71
C ASP A 38 4.71 18.19 -29.90
N ALA A 39 4.77 19.30 -29.17
CA ALA A 39 3.83 20.41 -29.22
C ALA A 39 4.52 21.70 -29.67
N GLY A 40 5.66 21.61 -30.36
CA GLY A 40 6.44 22.77 -30.78
C GLY A 40 6.95 23.57 -29.59
N MET A 41 6.55 24.85 -29.49
CA MET A 41 6.99 25.74 -28.40
C MET A 41 6.41 25.38 -27.03
N ASP A 42 5.31 24.63 -27.01
CA ASP A 42 4.63 24.22 -25.76
C ASP A 42 5.16 22.89 -25.21
N THR A 43 6.04 22.18 -25.96
CA THR A 43 6.67 20.92 -25.52
C THR A 43 7.26 21.00 -24.10
N PRO A 44 7.96 22.08 -23.68
CA PRO A 44 8.49 22.18 -22.32
C PRO A 44 7.41 22.11 -21.23
N ILE A 45 6.21 22.65 -21.49
CA ILE A 45 5.11 22.62 -20.53
C ILE A 45 4.62 21.18 -20.33
N PHE A 46 4.48 20.42 -21.41
CA PHE A 46 4.09 19.01 -21.31
C PHE A 46 5.17 18.15 -20.65
N ASP A 47 6.45 18.45 -20.89
CA ASP A 47 7.57 17.77 -20.23
C ASP A 47 7.53 18.01 -18.71
N GLU A 48 7.35 19.25 -18.26
CA GLU A 48 7.20 19.59 -16.84
C GLU A 48 5.99 18.90 -16.20
N LEU A 49 4.84 18.86 -16.90
CA LEU A 49 3.64 18.20 -16.41
C LEU A 49 3.84 16.68 -16.26
N LEU A 50 4.50 16.04 -17.22
CA LEU A 50 4.80 14.61 -17.15
C LEU A 50 5.80 14.29 -16.04
N VAL A 51 6.81 15.13 -15.85
CA VAL A 51 7.76 15.02 -14.73
C VAL A 51 7.03 15.12 -13.39
N HIS A 52 6.19 16.14 -13.21
CA HIS A 52 5.44 16.33 -11.98
C HIS A 52 4.44 15.19 -11.72
N LEU A 53 3.77 14.71 -12.77
CA LEU A 53 2.88 13.56 -12.70
C LEU A 53 3.66 12.30 -12.29
N GLY A 54 4.82 12.04 -12.90
CA GLY A 54 5.68 10.91 -12.58
C GLY A 54 6.16 10.95 -11.13
N GLN A 55 6.59 12.11 -10.64
CA GLN A 55 6.97 12.29 -9.23
C GLN A 55 5.81 12.04 -8.26
N SER A 56 4.63 12.58 -8.58
CA SER A 56 3.43 12.40 -7.75
C SER A 56 3.00 10.92 -7.71
N ALA A 57 3.07 10.24 -8.85
CA ALA A 57 2.78 8.82 -8.95
C ALA A 57 3.79 7.96 -8.16
N SER A 58 5.10 8.23 -8.27
CA SER A 58 6.11 7.54 -7.48
C SER A 58 5.88 7.71 -5.97
N GLY A 59 5.60 8.93 -5.50
CA GLY A 59 5.28 9.18 -4.10
C GLY A 59 4.02 8.46 -3.61
N LEU A 60 2.99 8.36 -4.48
CA LEU A 60 1.79 7.58 -4.17
C LEU A 60 2.11 6.07 -4.08
N ALA A 61 2.91 5.54 -5.01
CA ALA A 61 3.33 4.13 -4.99
C ALA A 61 4.10 3.79 -3.71
N GLU A 62 5.04 4.65 -3.30
CA GLU A 62 5.76 4.51 -2.02
C GLU A 62 4.79 4.53 -0.82
N GLY A 63 3.83 5.45 -0.82
CA GLY A 63 2.80 5.54 0.22
C GLY A 63 1.92 4.29 0.31
N LEU A 64 1.54 3.73 -0.83
CA LEU A 64 0.77 2.48 -0.91
C LEU A 64 1.58 1.29 -0.39
N GLY A 65 2.86 1.17 -0.75
CA GLY A 65 3.75 0.15 -0.22
C GLY A 65 3.95 0.25 1.30
N ALA A 66 4.13 1.47 1.81
CA ALA A 66 4.23 1.71 3.25
C ALA A 66 2.92 1.38 3.99
N ALA A 67 1.77 1.69 3.39
CA ALA A 67 0.47 1.33 3.94
C ALA A 67 0.27 -0.19 3.98
N ALA A 68 0.65 -0.90 2.91
CA ALA A 68 0.60 -2.36 2.88
C ALA A 68 1.45 -2.98 3.99
N ALA A 69 2.68 -2.51 4.17
CA ALA A 69 3.57 -2.98 5.22
C ALA A 69 2.97 -2.80 6.62
N ARG A 70 2.31 -1.65 6.88
CA ARG A 70 1.61 -1.41 8.15
C ARG A 70 0.42 -2.35 8.36
N VAL A 71 -0.34 -2.64 7.30
CA VAL A 71 -1.48 -3.58 7.36
C VAL A 71 -0.98 -5.00 7.66
N THR A 72 0.09 -5.46 6.99
CA THR A 72 0.72 -6.75 7.28
C THR A 72 1.23 -6.83 8.71
N GLN A 73 1.88 -5.75 9.19
CA GLN A 73 2.36 -5.69 10.57
C GLN A 73 1.21 -5.76 11.58
N ALA A 74 0.12 -5.03 11.34
CA ALA A 74 -1.06 -5.09 12.20
C ALA A 74 -1.68 -6.49 12.19
N ASN A 75 -1.74 -7.16 11.04
CA ASN A 75 -2.22 -8.54 10.94
C ASN A 75 -1.41 -9.49 11.82
N HIS A 76 -0.08 -9.39 11.78
CA HIS A 76 0.79 -10.20 12.65
C HIS A 76 0.55 -9.90 14.13
N THR A 77 0.41 -8.64 14.51
CA THR A 77 0.10 -8.27 15.90
C THR A 77 -1.22 -8.87 16.38
N TYR A 78 -2.27 -8.83 15.56
CA TYR A 78 -3.56 -9.44 15.92
C TYR A 78 -3.46 -10.97 16.05
N ALA A 79 -2.73 -11.62 15.14
CA ALA A 79 -2.52 -13.07 15.21
C ALA A 79 -1.74 -13.49 16.47
N ASP A 80 -0.70 -12.73 16.82
CA ASP A 80 0.11 -12.97 18.03
C ASP A 80 -0.72 -12.77 19.32
N GLU A 81 -1.56 -11.72 19.37
CA GLU A 81 -2.47 -11.47 20.49
C GLU A 81 -3.52 -12.58 20.63
N ASP A 82 -4.10 -13.05 19.52
CA ASP A 82 -5.09 -14.14 19.54
C ASP A 82 -4.46 -15.47 20.01
N ALA A 83 -3.26 -15.79 19.52
CA ALA A 83 -2.51 -16.96 19.95
C ALA A 83 -2.15 -16.91 21.44
N GLY A 84 -1.69 -15.75 21.94
CA GLY A 84 -1.39 -15.55 23.36
C GLY A 84 -2.62 -15.72 24.24
N ASN A 85 -3.75 -15.14 23.83
CA ASN A 85 -5.03 -15.30 24.54
C ASN A 85 -5.50 -16.77 24.56
N ALA A 86 -5.39 -17.48 23.44
CA ALA A 86 -5.74 -18.90 23.35
C ALA A 86 -4.89 -19.78 24.27
N GLN A 87 -3.59 -19.47 24.41
CA GLN A 87 -2.69 -20.17 25.33
C GLN A 87 -3.04 -19.90 26.80
N SER A 88 -3.33 -18.65 27.18
CA SER A 88 -3.77 -18.32 28.54
C SER A 88 -5.08 -19.00 28.93
N ILE A 89 -6.02 -19.14 27.98
CA ILE A 89 -7.29 -19.85 28.22
C ILE A 89 -7.05 -21.36 28.42
N ASN A 90 -6.17 -21.98 27.62
CA ASN A 90 -5.86 -23.42 27.73
C ASN A 90 -4.96 -23.77 28.93
N GLY A 91 -4.09 -22.86 29.38
CA GLY A 91 -3.18 -23.05 30.51
C GLY A 91 -3.79 -22.81 31.89
N SER A 92 -5.04 -22.34 31.98
CA SER A 92 -5.74 -22.07 33.24
C SER A 92 -6.53 -23.28 33.77
N ARG A 93 -6.04 -24.51 33.55
CA ARG A 93 -6.58 -25.75 34.11
C ARG A 93 -5.53 -26.51 34.90
#